data_AF-A0A2H0CEG6-F1
#
_entry.id   AF-A0A2H0CEG6-F1
#
_cell.length_a   1.000
_cell.length_b   1.000
_cell.length_c   1.000
_cell.angle_alpha   90.00
_cell.angle_beta   90.00
_cell.angle_gamma   90.00
#
_symmetry.space_group_name_H-M   'P 1'
#
loop_
_entity.id
_entity.type
_entity.pdbx_description
1 polymer ?
#
loop_
_entity_poly.entity_id
_entity_poly.type
_entity_poly.pdbx_seq_one_letter_code
_entity_poly.pdbx_strand_id
1 'polypeptide(L)'
;MKKIIIVVISGVIALILIISSLLFAFSHIQGAGRVYIKTISGKRFQLIVNNKPYIIKGMAYNPVPIGKNHEYDFWSDARRPHIVDGELMKEIGVNTIRVYQPGKYVKATKDTMRDLYNIFGIRVAMGHWLGFWEEPNYADPVFRERVKKDVLDMVRTYKDEKGILVWILGNENNISFSYGPQSMNLWTTETIEKLDDPFLKRQARAKFYYSFVNEIAREIHKIDKLHPVVLANAELTDIDAAVGVTPDIDILGCSIYRGKSFGSFFREAQKKINKPVLITEFGCDRYDAFLEKEDHAIQAEFIEAEVREVEKNIFSGTGAGNSIGCFVFEWTDEWWKLEENDAARWGIHDTVASWSNGAYYFDIKAPQNLNINEEWWGICALKKRSGKLDERVPTQAYFTLKKLWK
;
A
#
# COMPACT_ATOMS: atom_id res chain seq x y z
N MET A 1 -2.65 -51.63 49.15
CA MET A 1 -2.02 -51.35 47.82
C MET A 1 -3.00 -50.78 46.79
N LYS A 2 -4.18 -51.36 46.53
CA LYS A 2 -5.12 -50.85 45.49
C LYS A 2 -5.57 -49.38 45.65
N LYS A 3 -5.84 -48.90 46.88
CA LYS A 3 -6.26 -47.50 47.13
C LYS A 3 -5.15 -46.47 46.83
N ILE A 4 -3.88 -46.81 47.08
CA ILE A 4 -2.74 -45.91 46.83
C ILE A 4 -2.50 -45.75 45.31
N ILE A 5 -2.63 -46.85 44.56
CA ILE A 5 -2.49 -46.83 43.09
C ILE A 5 -3.57 -45.95 42.44
N ILE A 6 -4.82 -46.01 42.92
CA ILE A 6 -5.92 -45.19 42.38
C ILE A 6 -5.69 -43.69 42.65
N VAL A 7 -5.17 -43.32 43.83
CA VAL A 7 -4.87 -41.92 44.16
C VAL A 7 -3.72 -41.36 43.31
N VAL A 8 -2.68 -42.16 43.08
CA VAL A 8 -1.54 -41.77 42.23
C VAL A 8 -1.98 -41.60 40.77
N ILE A 9 -2.78 -42.52 40.23
CA ILE A 9 -3.30 -42.42 38.85
C ILE A 9 -4.21 -41.18 38.71
N SER A 10 -5.06 -40.91 39.69
CA SER A 10 -5.95 -39.73 39.68
C SER A 10 -5.17 -38.41 39.72
N GLY A 11 -4.09 -38.35 40.50
CA GLY A 11 -3.21 -37.18 40.57
C GLY A 11 -2.44 -36.93 39.27
N VAL A 12 -1.97 -37.98 38.60
CA VAL A 12 -1.27 -37.88 37.31
C VAL A 12 -2.22 -37.43 36.19
N ILE A 13 -3.45 -37.96 36.16
CA ILE A 13 -4.47 -37.53 35.19
C ILE A 13 -4.87 -36.07 35.40
N ALA A 14 -5.05 -35.63 36.66
CA ALA A 14 -5.31 -34.23 36.98
C ALA A 14 -4.16 -33.31 36.56
N LEU A 15 -2.90 -33.72 36.76
CA LEU A 15 -1.73 -32.96 36.34
C LEU A 15 -1.62 -32.85 34.81
N ILE A 16 -1.91 -33.93 34.07
CA ILE A 16 -1.94 -33.93 32.60
C ILE A 16 -3.05 -33.01 32.08
N LEU A 17 -4.24 -33.01 32.69
CA LEU A 17 -5.34 -32.12 32.32
C LEU A 17 -5.04 -30.65 32.62
N ILE A 18 -4.35 -30.36 33.73
CA ILE A 18 -3.90 -29.01 34.08
C ILE A 18 -2.83 -28.54 33.07
N ILE A 19 -1.85 -29.39 32.75
CA ILE A 19 -0.82 -29.08 31.74
C ILE A 19 -1.45 -28.91 30.34
N SER A 20 -2.42 -29.75 29.95
CA SER A 20 -3.11 -29.60 28.67
C SER A 20 -3.96 -28.34 28.62
N SER A 21 -4.61 -27.96 29.72
CA SER A 21 -5.37 -26.71 29.83
C SER A 21 -4.48 -25.47 29.83
N LEU A 22 -3.28 -25.54 30.43
CA LEU A 22 -2.27 -24.48 30.38
C LEU A 22 -1.65 -24.35 28.97
N LEU A 23 -1.42 -25.47 28.28
CA LEU A 23 -0.99 -25.47 26.87
C LEU A 23 -2.09 -24.94 25.93
N PHE A 24 -3.37 -25.19 26.22
CA PHE A 24 -4.50 -24.60 25.49
C PHE A 24 -4.73 -23.11 25.83
N ALA A 25 -4.44 -22.69 27.06
CA ALA A 25 -4.48 -21.28 27.45
C ALA A 25 -3.33 -20.48 26.81
N PHE A 26 -2.16 -21.08 26.62
CA PHE A 26 -1.03 -20.47 25.91
C PHE A 26 -1.19 -20.47 24.38
N SER A 27 -1.96 -21.39 23.79
CA SER A 27 -2.26 -21.35 22.35
C SER A 27 -3.30 -20.29 21.97
N HIS A 28 -4.01 -19.73 22.95
CA HIS A 28 -5.02 -18.69 22.74
C HIS A 28 -4.60 -17.26 23.07
N ILE A 29 -3.33 -17.02 23.44
CA ILE A 29 -2.73 -15.68 23.31
C ILE A 29 -2.21 -15.50 21.88
N GLN A 30 -3.08 -15.71 20.88
CA GLN A 30 -2.91 -15.08 19.57
C GLN A 30 -3.48 -13.66 19.68
N GLY A 31 -2.70 -12.77 20.30
CA GLY A 31 -2.93 -11.33 20.18
C GLY A 31 -2.88 -10.91 18.71
N ALA A 32 -3.36 -9.70 18.40
CA ALA A 32 -3.14 -9.08 17.09
C ALA A 32 -1.68 -9.30 16.67
N GLY A 33 -1.50 -10.00 15.55
CA GLY A 33 -0.24 -10.68 15.28
C GLY A 33 0.92 -9.71 15.13
N ARG A 34 1.89 -9.72 16.05
CA ARG A 34 3.01 -8.75 16.05
C ARG A 34 3.69 -8.71 14.68
N VAL A 35 3.77 -7.52 14.11
CA VAL A 35 4.46 -7.20 12.87
C VAL A 35 5.70 -6.37 13.21
N TYR A 36 6.86 -6.76 12.72
CA TYR A 36 8.09 -5.99 12.95
C TYR A 36 9.14 -6.23 11.88
N ILE A 37 10.07 -5.29 11.79
CA ILE A 37 11.24 -5.42 10.91
C ILE A 37 12.37 -6.10 11.68
N LYS A 38 12.92 -7.17 11.08
CA LYS A 38 14.15 -7.80 11.53
C LYS A 38 15.29 -7.35 10.61
N THR A 39 16.24 -6.62 11.18
CA THR A 39 17.51 -6.30 10.51
C THR A 39 18.44 -7.50 10.58
N ILE A 40 18.96 -7.92 9.44
CA ILE A 40 19.96 -8.97 9.30
C ILE A 40 21.32 -8.33 8.98
N SER A 41 22.41 -9.08 9.13
CA SER A 41 23.75 -8.63 8.76
C SER A 41 23.79 -8.07 7.34
N GLY A 42 24.62 -7.04 7.13
CA GLY A 42 24.85 -6.47 5.80
C GLY A 42 23.70 -5.61 5.26
N LYS A 43 22.96 -4.88 6.11
CA LYS A 43 21.89 -3.94 5.71
C LYS A 43 20.73 -4.60 4.94
N ARG A 44 20.42 -5.84 5.30
CA ARG A 44 19.29 -6.61 4.74
C ARG A 44 18.15 -6.65 5.75
N PHE A 45 16.92 -6.64 5.26
CA PHE A 45 15.73 -6.50 6.11
C PHE A 45 14.69 -7.57 5.79
N GLN A 46 14.03 -8.08 6.83
CA GLN A 46 12.88 -8.98 6.71
C GLN A 46 11.70 -8.40 7.46
N LEU A 47 10.53 -8.38 6.82
CA LEU A 47 9.27 -8.20 7.53
C LEU A 47 8.90 -9.52 8.20
N ILE A 48 8.60 -9.46 9.50
CA ILE A 48 8.18 -10.61 10.29
C ILE A 48 6.74 -10.39 10.74
N VAL A 49 5.89 -11.38 10.51
CA VAL A 49 4.49 -11.40 10.95
C VAL A 49 4.27 -12.68 11.72
N ASN A 50 3.82 -12.59 12.98
CA ASN A 50 3.63 -13.78 13.83
C ASN A 50 4.86 -14.68 13.92
N ASN A 51 6.04 -14.07 14.08
CA ASN A 51 7.35 -14.73 14.15
C ASN A 51 7.73 -15.52 12.87
N LYS A 52 7.06 -15.28 11.75
CA LYS A 52 7.38 -15.89 10.45
C LYS A 52 7.79 -14.81 9.44
N PRO A 53 8.78 -15.07 8.58
CA PRO A 53 9.09 -14.19 7.46
C PRO A 53 7.85 -13.95 6.59
N TYR A 54 7.66 -12.70 6.18
CA TYR A 54 6.54 -12.27 5.36
C TYR A 54 7.07 -11.42 4.21
N ILE A 55 6.62 -11.70 2.99
CA ILE A 55 6.89 -10.88 1.80
C ILE A 55 5.53 -10.37 1.34
N ILE A 56 5.40 -9.07 1.19
CA ILE A 56 4.16 -8.45 0.72
C ILE A 56 4.00 -8.75 -0.77
N LYS A 57 2.97 -9.54 -1.10
CA LYS A 57 2.48 -9.79 -2.46
C LYS A 57 1.14 -9.08 -2.56
N GLY A 58 1.19 -7.80 -2.90
CA GLY A 58 0.11 -6.87 -2.63
C GLY A 58 -0.60 -6.31 -3.86
N MET A 59 -1.81 -5.81 -3.64
CA MET A 59 -2.59 -5.02 -4.61
C MET A 59 -2.94 -3.66 -4.02
N ALA A 60 -2.76 -2.58 -4.78
CA ALA A 60 -3.49 -1.34 -4.54
C ALA A 60 -4.97 -1.61 -4.80
N TYR A 61 -5.84 -1.28 -3.82
CA TYR A 61 -7.22 -1.77 -3.81
C TYR A 61 -8.22 -0.65 -3.55
N ASN A 62 -8.95 -0.31 -4.61
CA ASN A 62 -10.13 0.55 -4.57
C ASN A 62 -11.12 0.07 -5.64
N PRO A 63 -11.99 -0.93 -5.36
CA PRO A 63 -12.81 -1.58 -6.38
C PRO A 63 -14.03 -0.74 -6.80
N VAL A 64 -13.79 0.41 -7.42
CA VAL A 64 -14.82 1.34 -7.88
C VAL A 64 -15.63 0.70 -9.01
N PRO A 65 -16.96 0.57 -8.88
CA PRO A 65 -17.80 0.03 -9.94
C PRO A 65 -18.01 1.04 -11.07
N ILE A 66 -18.38 0.55 -12.25
CA ILE A 66 -18.67 1.38 -13.42
C ILE A 66 -19.78 2.39 -13.09
N GLY A 67 -19.56 3.66 -13.39
CA GLY A 67 -20.48 4.77 -13.11
C GLY A 67 -20.31 5.40 -11.73
N LYS A 68 -19.19 5.16 -11.05
CA LYS A 68 -18.80 5.79 -9.77
C LYS A 68 -17.37 6.32 -9.86
N ASN A 69 -17.00 7.18 -8.93
CA ASN A 69 -15.67 7.77 -8.80
C ASN A 69 -14.97 7.35 -7.49
N HIS A 70 -13.85 8.01 -7.17
CA HIS A 70 -13.05 7.78 -5.97
C HIS A 70 -13.80 7.92 -4.63
N GLU A 71 -14.96 8.60 -4.58
CA GLU A 71 -15.75 8.74 -3.35
C GLU A 71 -16.50 7.45 -2.98
N TYR A 72 -16.44 6.43 -3.83
CA TYR A 72 -17.12 5.17 -3.62
C TYR A 72 -16.64 4.41 -2.37
N ASP A 73 -17.51 4.32 -1.36
CA ASP A 73 -17.24 3.59 -0.11
C ASP A 73 -17.47 2.07 -0.26
N PHE A 74 -16.50 1.38 -0.88
CA PHE A 74 -16.60 -0.09 -1.09
C PHE A 74 -16.74 -0.86 0.23
N TRP A 75 -16.26 -0.31 1.34
CA TRP A 75 -16.29 -0.92 2.67
C TRP A 75 -17.70 -1.22 3.17
N SER A 76 -18.68 -0.41 2.76
CA SER A 76 -20.08 -0.54 3.16
C SER A 76 -21.01 -0.99 2.04
N ASP A 77 -20.47 -1.35 0.87
CA ASP A 77 -21.28 -1.90 -0.22
C ASP A 77 -21.90 -3.24 0.19
N ALA A 78 -23.23 -3.28 0.18
CA ALA A 78 -24.02 -4.48 0.47
C ALA A 78 -23.73 -5.65 -0.47
N ARG A 79 -23.19 -5.38 -1.67
CA ARG A 79 -22.75 -6.41 -2.63
C ARG A 79 -21.41 -7.05 -2.24
N ARG A 80 -20.69 -6.48 -1.27
CA ARG A 80 -19.45 -7.01 -0.68
C ARG A 80 -18.37 -7.34 -1.72
N PRO A 81 -17.86 -6.34 -2.47
CA PRO A 81 -16.85 -6.55 -3.52
C PRO A 81 -15.62 -7.32 -3.03
N HIS A 82 -15.19 -7.07 -1.79
CA HIS A 82 -14.05 -7.73 -1.14
C HIS A 82 -14.19 -9.25 -1.01
N ILE A 83 -15.40 -9.79 -1.03
CA ILE A 83 -15.62 -11.25 -1.01
C ILE A 83 -15.29 -11.87 -2.36
N VAL A 84 -15.78 -11.27 -3.45
CA VAL A 84 -15.49 -11.73 -4.82
C VAL A 84 -14.01 -11.51 -5.13
N ASP A 85 -13.51 -10.32 -4.80
CA ASP A 85 -12.11 -9.96 -5.05
C ASP A 85 -11.15 -10.80 -4.20
N GLY A 86 -11.48 -11.05 -2.93
CA GLY A 86 -10.66 -11.87 -2.03
C GLY A 86 -10.49 -13.31 -2.51
N GLU A 87 -11.49 -13.89 -3.16
CA GLU A 87 -11.40 -15.22 -3.77
C GLU A 87 -10.38 -15.23 -4.92
N LEU A 88 -10.52 -14.28 -5.85
CA LEU A 88 -9.60 -14.11 -6.98
C LEU A 88 -8.18 -13.77 -6.54
N MET A 89 -8.03 -12.91 -5.53
CA MET A 89 -6.74 -12.55 -4.95
C MET A 89 -6.03 -13.77 -4.33
N LYS A 90 -6.77 -14.58 -3.56
CA LYS A 90 -6.25 -15.82 -2.97
C LYS A 90 -5.83 -16.84 -4.03
N GLU A 91 -6.54 -16.89 -5.16
CA GLU A 91 -6.20 -17.77 -6.28
C GLU A 91 -4.79 -17.48 -6.84
N ILE A 92 -4.39 -16.21 -6.90
CA ILE A 92 -3.09 -15.78 -7.42
C ILE A 92 -2.03 -15.58 -6.34
N GLY A 93 -2.36 -15.80 -5.07
CA GLY A 93 -1.39 -15.71 -3.98
C GLY A 93 -1.15 -14.30 -3.43
N VAL A 94 -2.04 -13.35 -3.72
CA VAL A 94 -2.09 -12.06 -3.02
C VAL A 94 -2.31 -12.32 -1.53
N ASN A 95 -1.55 -11.61 -0.69
CA ASN A 95 -1.63 -11.75 0.77
C ASN A 95 -1.91 -10.44 1.50
N THR A 96 -1.88 -9.30 0.81
CA THR A 96 -2.09 -7.98 1.40
C THR A 96 -2.79 -7.06 0.40
N ILE A 97 -3.74 -6.25 0.84
CA ILE A 97 -4.23 -5.09 0.08
C ILE A 97 -3.68 -3.80 0.68
N ARG A 98 -3.41 -2.80 -0.17
CA ARG A 98 -3.17 -1.42 0.23
C ARG A 98 -4.43 -0.61 -0.02
N VAL A 99 -4.86 0.11 1.00
CA VAL A 99 -5.98 1.06 0.93
C VAL A 99 -5.49 2.42 1.39
N TYR A 100 -6.06 3.50 0.87
CA TYR A 100 -5.56 4.86 1.11
C TYR A 100 -6.20 5.53 2.34
N GLN A 101 -7.34 5.02 2.78
CA GLN A 101 -8.08 5.48 3.96
C GLN A 101 -9.06 4.39 4.43
N PRO A 102 -9.49 4.42 5.70
CA PRO A 102 -10.60 3.59 6.15
C PRO A 102 -11.93 4.03 5.51
N GLY A 103 -12.91 3.14 5.55
CA GLY A 103 -14.27 3.46 5.09
C GLY A 103 -15.00 4.42 6.01
N LYS A 104 -16.14 4.93 5.51
CA LYS A 104 -16.97 5.91 6.23
C LYS A 104 -17.53 5.36 7.55
N TYR A 105 -17.81 4.06 7.60
CA TYR A 105 -18.43 3.42 8.75
C TYR A 105 -17.49 2.40 9.41
N VAL A 106 -17.05 2.70 10.63
CA VAL A 106 -16.11 1.88 11.41
C VAL A 106 -16.48 0.39 11.44
N LYS A 107 -17.75 0.07 11.67
CA LYS A 107 -18.21 -1.32 11.72
C LYS A 107 -18.02 -2.02 10.37
N ALA A 108 -18.41 -1.38 9.27
CA ALA A 108 -18.30 -1.96 7.93
C ALA A 108 -16.85 -2.15 7.50
N THR A 109 -15.97 -1.20 7.84
CA THR A 109 -14.52 -1.32 7.63
C THR A 109 -13.94 -2.51 8.39
N LYS A 110 -14.26 -2.64 9.69
CA LYS A 110 -13.81 -3.78 10.52
C LYS A 110 -14.32 -5.12 9.98
N ASP A 111 -15.58 -5.20 9.61
CA ASP A 111 -16.17 -6.43 9.06
C ASP A 111 -15.49 -6.83 7.75
N THR A 112 -15.24 -5.87 6.85
CA THR A 112 -14.50 -6.10 5.59
C THR A 112 -13.07 -6.58 5.82
N MET A 113 -12.34 -5.96 6.75
CA MET A 113 -10.98 -6.39 7.12
C MET A 113 -10.98 -7.83 7.67
N ARG A 114 -11.96 -8.16 8.52
CA ARG A 114 -12.10 -9.49 9.11
C ARG A 114 -12.47 -10.54 8.06
N ASP A 115 -13.33 -10.19 7.09
CA ASP A 115 -13.65 -11.08 5.97
C ASP A 115 -12.39 -11.40 5.16
N LEU A 116 -11.66 -10.37 4.73
CA LEU A 116 -10.41 -10.50 3.98
C LEU A 116 -9.41 -11.40 4.72
N TYR A 117 -9.23 -11.16 6.01
CA TYR A 117 -8.28 -11.89 6.83
C TYR A 117 -8.72 -13.33 7.13
N ASN A 118 -9.94 -13.54 7.62
CA ASN A 118 -10.38 -14.85 8.10
C ASN A 118 -10.69 -15.82 6.96
N ILE A 119 -11.24 -15.33 5.84
CA ILE A 119 -11.66 -16.18 4.72
C ILE A 119 -10.48 -16.42 3.77
N PHE A 120 -9.72 -15.37 3.49
CA PHE A 120 -8.70 -15.39 2.45
C PHE A 120 -7.26 -15.32 2.96
N GLY A 121 -7.04 -14.97 4.23
CA GLY A 121 -5.71 -14.75 4.78
C GLY A 121 -5.08 -13.43 4.33
N ILE A 122 -5.88 -12.54 3.72
CA ILE A 122 -5.44 -11.26 3.15
C ILE A 122 -5.42 -10.20 4.25
N ARG A 123 -4.28 -9.52 4.38
CA ARG A 123 -4.08 -8.41 5.33
C ARG A 123 -4.35 -7.07 4.69
N VAL A 124 -4.42 -6.04 5.52
CA VAL A 124 -4.64 -4.65 5.13
C VAL A 124 -3.44 -3.80 5.55
N ALA A 125 -2.79 -3.16 4.59
CA ALA A 125 -1.94 -2.01 4.81
C ALA A 125 -2.82 -0.75 4.74
N MET A 126 -3.07 -0.14 5.91
CA MET A 126 -4.05 0.94 6.05
C MET A 126 -3.37 2.29 5.87
N GLY A 127 -3.82 3.05 4.87
CA GLY A 127 -3.30 4.37 4.52
C GLY A 127 -3.99 5.54 5.21
N HIS A 128 -3.36 6.71 5.12
CA HIS A 128 -3.96 8.01 5.39
C HIS A 128 -3.31 9.09 4.51
N TRP A 129 -4.11 9.94 3.86
CA TRP A 129 -3.63 10.97 2.91
C TRP A 129 -2.82 12.12 3.52
N LEU A 130 -2.82 12.24 4.84
CA LEU A 130 -2.19 13.34 5.58
C LEU A 130 -2.72 14.73 5.19
N GLY A 131 -4.02 14.83 4.86
CA GLY A 131 -4.66 16.09 4.47
C GLY A 131 -4.21 16.62 3.10
N PHE A 132 -3.61 15.78 2.25
CA PHE A 132 -3.12 16.18 0.93
C PHE A 132 -4.19 16.82 0.04
N TRP A 133 -5.44 16.35 0.16
CA TRP A 133 -6.60 16.81 -0.61
C TRP A 133 -7.42 17.88 0.13
N GLU A 134 -6.89 18.44 1.22
CA GLU A 134 -7.61 19.35 2.12
C GLU A 134 -6.82 20.65 2.34
N GLU A 135 -6.38 21.27 1.24
CA GLU A 135 -5.54 22.48 1.24
C GLU A 135 -4.30 22.32 2.15
N PRO A 136 -3.36 21.44 1.81
CA PRO A 136 -2.30 21.05 2.71
C PRO A 136 -1.44 22.24 3.13
N ASN A 137 -1.02 22.30 4.40
CA ASN A 137 0.03 23.22 4.83
C ASN A 137 0.80 22.64 6.03
N TYR A 138 1.86 21.88 5.76
CA TYR A 138 2.61 21.17 6.80
C TYR A 138 3.47 22.08 7.69
N ALA A 139 3.52 23.39 7.40
CA ALA A 139 4.12 24.40 8.25
C ALA A 139 3.12 25.05 9.22
N ASP A 140 1.80 24.93 8.96
CA ASP A 140 0.76 25.45 9.85
C ASP A 140 0.53 24.49 11.04
N PRO A 141 0.74 24.95 12.29
CA PRO A 141 0.48 24.12 13.47
C PRO A 141 -0.99 23.68 13.60
N VAL A 142 -1.97 24.47 13.14
CA VAL A 142 -3.39 24.09 13.23
C VAL A 142 -3.68 22.94 12.29
N PHE A 143 -3.24 23.04 11.04
CA PHE A 143 -3.30 21.94 10.08
C PHE A 143 -2.63 20.66 10.61
N ARG A 144 -1.41 20.78 11.16
CA ARG A 144 -0.67 19.64 11.72
C ARG A 144 -1.41 18.96 12.87
N GLU A 145 -1.93 19.72 13.82
CA GLU A 145 -2.67 19.14 14.95
C GLU A 145 -3.92 18.40 14.50
N ARG A 146 -4.67 18.97 13.54
CA ARG A 146 -5.86 18.33 12.96
C ARG A 146 -5.50 17.01 12.28
N VAL A 147 -4.58 17.03 11.32
CA VAL A 147 -4.19 15.83 10.56
C VAL A 147 -3.57 14.76 11.47
N LYS A 148 -2.73 15.16 12.45
CA LYS A 148 -2.17 14.23 13.44
C LYS A 148 -3.28 13.58 14.26
N LYS A 149 -4.26 14.36 14.72
CA LYS A 149 -5.41 13.82 15.47
C LYS A 149 -6.18 12.80 14.62
N ASP A 150 -6.45 13.11 13.36
CA ASP A 150 -7.18 12.23 12.45
C ASP A 150 -6.46 10.89 12.24
N VAL A 151 -5.13 10.93 12.03
CA VAL A 151 -4.30 9.71 11.94
C VAL A 151 -4.34 8.91 13.25
N LEU A 152 -4.17 9.56 14.41
CA LEU A 152 -4.15 8.86 15.68
C LEU A 152 -5.52 8.25 16.03
N ASP A 153 -6.61 8.89 15.62
CA ASP A 153 -7.96 8.34 15.79
C ASP A 153 -8.20 7.12 14.88
N MET A 154 -7.71 7.15 13.64
CA MET A 154 -7.67 5.97 12.77
C MET A 154 -6.90 4.82 13.44
N VAL A 155 -5.67 5.06 13.90
CA VAL A 155 -4.84 4.02 14.54
C VAL A 155 -5.50 3.47 15.79
N ARG A 156 -6.03 4.31 16.69
CA ARG A 156 -6.76 3.87 17.88
C ARG A 156 -7.95 2.97 17.53
N THR A 157 -8.64 3.29 16.44
CA THR A 157 -9.85 2.56 16.00
C THR A 157 -9.52 1.16 15.49
N TYR A 158 -8.41 1.00 14.77
CA TYR A 158 -8.14 -0.19 13.97
C TYR A 158 -6.92 -1.03 14.40
N LYS A 159 -6.02 -0.53 15.27
CA LYS A 159 -4.78 -1.26 15.66
C LYS A 159 -4.99 -2.66 16.23
N ASP A 160 -6.14 -2.92 16.84
CA ASP A 160 -6.44 -4.22 17.45
C ASP A 160 -7.19 -5.17 16.48
N GLU A 161 -7.49 -4.71 15.26
CA GLU A 161 -8.15 -5.54 14.26
C GLU A 161 -7.20 -6.58 13.67
N LYS A 162 -7.65 -7.83 13.69
CA LYS A 162 -6.95 -8.91 13.01
C LYS A 162 -6.90 -8.61 11.51
N GLY A 163 -5.69 -8.59 10.97
CA GLY A 163 -5.45 -8.34 9.55
C GLY A 163 -4.75 -7.02 9.26
N ILE A 164 -4.64 -6.07 10.20
CA ILE A 164 -3.72 -4.93 10.01
C ILE A 164 -2.29 -5.45 9.86
N LEU A 165 -1.57 -4.91 8.87
CA LEU A 165 -0.16 -5.22 8.63
C LEU A 165 0.75 -4.05 8.99
N VAL A 166 0.48 -2.87 8.40
CA VAL A 166 1.28 -1.65 8.55
C VAL A 166 0.38 -0.42 8.41
N TRP A 167 0.83 0.71 8.95
CA TRP A 167 0.25 2.03 8.71
C TRP A 167 1.04 2.73 7.60
N ILE A 168 0.37 3.18 6.53
CA ILE A 168 0.99 3.92 5.44
C ILE A 168 0.61 5.40 5.55
N LEU A 169 1.60 6.27 5.75
CA LEU A 169 1.39 7.70 5.89
C LEU A 169 1.73 8.41 4.58
N GLY A 170 0.71 9.03 3.99
CA GLY A 170 0.78 9.73 2.71
C GLY A 170 0.51 8.84 1.50
N ASN A 171 0.45 9.50 0.35
CA ASN A 171 0.58 8.92 -0.98
C ASN A 171 1.23 9.98 -1.86
N GLU A 172 2.55 9.89 -2.05
CA GLU A 172 3.27 10.81 -2.92
C GLU A 172 3.19 12.30 -2.55
N ASN A 173 2.89 12.64 -1.29
CA ASN A 173 2.69 14.04 -0.88
C ASN A 173 3.89 14.95 -1.20
N ASN A 174 5.09 14.39 -1.40
CA ASN A 174 6.31 15.11 -1.80
C ASN A 174 6.26 15.72 -3.21
N ILE A 175 5.27 15.37 -4.04
CA ILE A 175 5.01 16.11 -5.29
C ILE A 175 4.55 17.55 -5.03
N SER A 176 4.00 17.85 -3.83
CA SER A 176 3.61 19.20 -3.43
C SER A 176 4.77 20.14 -3.05
N PHE A 177 6.03 19.73 -3.21
CA PHE A 177 7.17 20.53 -2.73
C PHE A 177 7.78 21.48 -3.76
N SER A 178 7.54 21.28 -5.05
CA SER A 178 8.02 22.19 -6.10
C SER A 178 6.95 22.55 -7.09
N TYR A 179 7.27 23.60 -7.83
CA TYR A 179 6.65 23.96 -9.10
C TYR A 179 7.16 23.04 -10.21
N GLY A 180 6.27 22.64 -11.11
CA GLY A 180 6.54 21.72 -12.20
C GLY A 180 5.23 21.23 -12.83
N PRO A 181 5.30 20.55 -13.99
CA PRO A 181 4.11 20.07 -14.70
C PRO A 181 3.26 19.07 -13.91
N GLN A 182 3.88 18.36 -12.95
CA GLN A 182 3.23 17.36 -12.09
C GLN A 182 2.97 17.89 -10.67
N SER A 183 3.08 19.21 -10.46
CA SER A 183 2.84 19.80 -9.15
C SER A 183 1.37 19.73 -8.78
N MET A 184 1.06 19.07 -7.67
CA MET A 184 -0.28 18.99 -7.11
C MET A 184 -0.29 19.55 -5.69
N ASN A 185 -1.36 20.28 -5.35
CA ASN A 185 -1.63 20.82 -4.02
C ASN A 185 -0.41 21.52 -3.40
N LEU A 186 0.29 22.33 -4.19
CA LEU A 186 1.44 23.10 -3.75
C LEU A 186 1.02 24.07 -2.64
N TRP A 187 1.78 24.07 -1.55
CA TRP A 187 1.50 24.89 -0.38
C TRP A 187 2.70 25.75 0.00
N THR A 188 2.47 26.84 0.73
CA THR A 188 3.54 27.78 1.07
C THR A 188 3.29 28.55 2.35
N THR A 189 4.29 29.33 2.77
CA THR A 189 4.21 30.30 3.87
C THR A 189 4.97 31.56 3.46
N GLU A 190 4.73 32.68 4.16
CA GLU A 190 5.52 33.90 3.94
C GLU A 190 7.03 33.67 4.08
N THR A 191 7.45 32.80 5.00
CA THR A 191 8.87 32.47 5.20
C THR A 191 9.44 31.68 4.03
N ILE A 192 8.68 30.75 3.45
CA ILE A 192 9.10 30.01 2.26
C ILE A 192 9.16 30.94 1.06
N GLU A 193 8.19 31.84 0.89
CA GLU A 193 8.17 32.76 -0.24
C GLU A 193 9.30 33.79 -0.23
N LYS A 194 9.82 34.15 0.95
CA LYS A 194 11.01 35.01 1.13
C LYS A 194 12.33 34.36 0.70
N LEU A 195 12.36 33.06 0.43
CA LEU A 195 13.54 32.39 -0.11
C LEU A 195 13.65 32.68 -1.61
N ASP A 196 14.77 33.20 -2.09
CA ASP A 196 14.93 33.57 -3.50
C ASP A 196 15.19 32.36 -4.44
N ASP A 197 15.54 31.20 -3.88
CA ASP A 197 15.93 30.02 -4.64
C ASP A 197 14.84 28.91 -4.61
N PRO A 198 14.36 28.44 -5.77
CA PRO A 198 13.34 27.38 -5.85
C PRO A 198 13.74 26.06 -5.16
N PHE A 199 15.04 25.73 -5.16
CA PHE A 199 15.53 24.53 -4.50
C PHE A 199 15.51 24.67 -2.97
N LEU A 200 15.86 25.84 -2.43
CA LEU A 200 15.68 26.16 -1.01
C LEU A 200 14.20 26.13 -0.60
N LYS A 201 13.28 26.63 -1.44
CA LYS A 201 11.83 26.50 -1.20
C LYS A 201 11.40 25.03 -1.12
N ARG A 202 11.86 24.18 -2.05
CA ARG A 202 11.59 22.73 -2.04
C ARG A 202 12.11 22.08 -0.76
N GLN A 203 13.36 22.36 -0.39
CA GLN A 203 13.94 21.82 0.83
C GLN A 203 13.20 22.25 2.10
N ALA A 204 12.75 23.51 2.16
CA ALA A 204 11.98 24.00 3.30
C ALA A 204 10.66 23.22 3.46
N ARG A 205 9.90 23.07 2.35
CA ARG A 205 8.67 22.26 2.33
C ARG A 205 8.92 20.81 2.73
N ALA A 206 9.95 20.19 2.17
CA ALA A 206 10.35 18.82 2.49
C ALA A 206 10.64 18.65 3.99
N LYS A 207 11.40 19.56 4.62
CA LYS A 207 11.70 19.51 6.05
C LYS A 207 10.46 19.61 6.93
N PHE A 208 9.53 20.53 6.61
CA PHE A 208 8.27 20.66 7.34
C PHE A 208 7.42 19.38 7.24
N TYR A 209 7.29 18.81 6.05
CA TYR A 209 6.55 17.57 5.85
C TYR A 209 7.20 16.38 6.56
N TYR A 210 8.48 16.10 6.32
CA TYR A 210 9.12 14.92 6.91
C TYR A 210 9.20 14.99 8.44
N SER A 211 9.40 16.18 9.02
CA SER A 211 9.32 16.35 10.48
C SER A 211 7.91 16.10 11.01
N PHE A 212 6.87 16.45 10.26
CA PHE A 212 5.48 16.15 10.61
C PHE A 212 5.18 14.67 10.57
N VAL A 213 5.56 14.00 9.48
CA VAL A 213 5.34 12.56 9.33
C VAL A 213 6.09 11.79 10.43
N ASN A 214 7.30 12.20 10.79
CA ASN A 214 8.02 11.61 11.91
C ASN A 214 7.36 11.85 13.27
N GLU A 215 6.83 13.06 13.50
CA GLU A 215 6.06 13.36 14.70
C GLU A 215 4.87 12.42 14.83
N ILE A 216 4.10 12.22 13.76
CA ILE A 216 2.98 11.27 13.73
C ILE A 216 3.47 9.85 14.02
N ALA A 217 4.52 9.38 13.33
CA ALA A 217 5.05 8.02 13.51
C ALA A 217 5.44 7.75 14.97
N ARG A 218 6.12 8.70 15.62
CA ARG A 218 6.46 8.63 17.04
C ARG A 218 5.22 8.52 17.93
N GLU A 219 4.17 9.30 17.66
CA GLU A 219 2.93 9.22 18.43
C GLU A 219 2.18 7.90 18.17
N ILE A 220 2.22 7.36 16.95
CA ILE A 220 1.70 6.04 16.62
C ILE A 220 2.39 4.96 17.47
N HIS A 221 3.72 4.95 17.54
CA HIS A 221 4.47 3.95 18.32
C HIS A 221 4.16 3.97 19.83
N LYS A 222 3.65 5.08 20.38
CA LYS A 222 3.17 5.14 21.77
C LYS A 222 1.86 4.37 21.96
N ILE A 223 0.99 4.37 20.96
CA ILE A 223 -0.36 3.78 21.05
C ILE A 223 -0.47 2.41 20.37
N ASP A 224 0.41 2.10 19.43
CA ASP A 224 0.50 0.84 18.69
C ASP A 224 1.96 0.39 18.60
N LYS A 225 2.28 -0.68 19.34
CA LYS A 225 3.61 -1.31 19.37
C LYS A 225 3.72 -2.53 18.46
N LEU A 226 2.63 -2.86 17.75
CA LEU A 226 2.49 -4.11 17.01
C LEU A 226 2.64 -3.93 15.51
N HIS A 227 2.50 -2.72 14.98
CA HIS A 227 2.52 -2.46 13.54
C HIS A 227 3.54 -1.37 13.17
N PRO A 228 4.39 -1.62 12.16
CA PRO A 228 5.29 -0.62 11.60
C PRO A 228 4.58 0.53 10.89
N VAL A 229 5.25 1.67 10.83
CA VAL A 229 4.84 2.88 10.09
C VAL A 229 5.68 3.04 8.82
N VAL A 230 5.00 3.22 7.69
CA VAL A 230 5.58 3.42 6.36
C VAL A 230 5.43 4.89 5.97
N LEU A 231 6.53 5.51 5.54
CA LEU A 231 6.49 6.79 4.82
C LEU A 231 6.21 6.49 3.34
N ALA A 232 5.11 6.98 2.76
CA ALA A 232 4.85 6.83 1.33
C ALA A 232 5.29 8.07 0.54
N ASN A 233 6.22 7.86 -0.38
CA ASN A 233 6.82 8.89 -1.22
C ASN A 233 6.61 8.57 -2.72
N ALA A 234 6.57 9.61 -3.55
CA ALA A 234 6.90 9.50 -4.96
C ALA A 234 8.41 9.38 -5.07
N GLU A 235 8.89 8.21 -5.53
CA GLU A 235 10.31 7.97 -5.79
C GLU A 235 11.23 8.21 -4.57
N LEU A 236 12.55 8.30 -4.81
CA LEU A 236 13.53 8.79 -3.83
C LEU A 236 13.65 10.32 -3.82
N THR A 237 12.70 11.02 -4.44
CA THR A 237 12.73 12.48 -4.52
C THR A 237 12.62 13.08 -3.12
N ASP A 238 13.48 14.04 -2.81
CA ASP A 238 13.65 14.67 -1.48
C ASP A 238 14.06 13.76 -0.34
N ILE A 239 14.44 12.50 -0.60
CA ILE A 239 14.76 11.57 0.48
C ILE A 239 15.92 12.07 1.35
N ASP A 240 16.84 12.84 0.77
CA ASP A 240 17.97 13.44 1.48
C ASP A 240 17.51 14.43 2.58
N ALA A 241 16.33 15.05 2.43
CA ALA A 241 15.72 15.89 3.46
C ALA A 241 14.98 15.08 4.55
N ALA A 242 14.59 13.83 4.25
CA ALA A 242 13.98 12.92 5.22
C ALA A 242 15.02 12.26 6.12
N VAL A 243 16.25 12.03 5.61
CA VAL A 243 17.36 11.41 6.35
C VAL A 243 17.67 12.23 7.61
N GLY A 244 17.67 11.58 8.77
CA GLY A 244 17.91 12.21 10.08
C GLY A 244 16.70 12.95 10.68
N VAL A 245 15.71 13.32 9.87
CA VAL A 245 14.46 13.97 10.31
C VAL A 245 13.34 12.94 10.57
N THR A 246 13.49 11.73 10.04
CA THR A 246 12.51 10.62 10.14
C THR A 246 13.02 9.38 10.91
N PRO A 247 13.61 9.52 12.13
CA PRO A 247 14.11 8.37 12.87
C PRO A 247 13.02 7.35 13.25
N ASP A 248 11.80 7.80 13.51
CA ASP A 248 10.66 6.99 13.98
C ASP A 248 9.88 6.33 12.82
N ILE A 249 10.26 6.55 11.56
CA ILE A 249 9.69 5.82 10.41
C ILE A 249 10.36 4.45 10.29
N ASP A 250 9.58 3.37 10.20
CA ASP A 250 10.13 2.01 10.14
C ASP A 250 10.54 1.61 8.71
N ILE A 251 9.73 2.00 7.72
CA ILE A 251 9.83 1.55 6.32
C ILE A 251 9.74 2.74 5.37
N LEU A 252 10.60 2.74 4.34
CA LEU A 252 10.44 3.63 3.19
C LEU A 252 9.50 2.98 2.16
N GLY A 253 8.34 3.57 1.95
CA GLY A 253 7.41 3.27 0.87
C GLY A 253 7.65 4.18 -0.32
N CYS A 254 7.73 3.63 -1.53
CA CYS A 254 7.84 4.42 -2.76
C CYS A 254 6.89 3.93 -3.84
N SER A 255 6.14 4.86 -4.43
CA SER A 255 5.48 4.67 -5.72
C SER A 255 6.50 4.95 -6.82
N ILE A 256 6.62 4.03 -7.79
CA ILE A 256 7.67 4.05 -8.81
C ILE A 256 7.12 3.58 -10.15
N TYR A 257 7.25 4.45 -11.16
CA TYR A 257 6.76 4.23 -12.53
C TYR A 257 7.89 4.47 -13.55
N ARG A 258 8.94 3.63 -13.46
CA ARG A 258 10.17 3.69 -14.29
C ARG A 258 10.18 2.68 -15.44
N GLY A 259 9.01 2.16 -15.80
CA GLY A 259 8.84 1.08 -16.75
C GLY A 259 9.33 -0.26 -16.20
N LYS A 260 9.84 -1.16 -17.05
CA LYS A 260 10.15 -2.57 -16.69
C LYS A 260 11.20 -2.78 -15.58
N SER A 261 11.85 -1.72 -15.08
CA SER A 261 12.94 -1.83 -14.11
C SER A 261 12.90 -0.70 -13.09
N PHE A 262 13.22 -1.01 -11.84
CA PHE A 262 13.46 -0.01 -10.80
C PHE A 262 14.89 0.57 -10.88
N GLY A 263 15.73 0.04 -11.77
CA GLY A 263 17.09 0.51 -12.03
C GLY A 263 18.00 0.43 -10.78
N SER A 264 18.50 1.57 -10.33
CA SER A 264 19.37 1.69 -9.15
C SER A 264 18.62 1.82 -7.82
N PHE A 265 17.28 1.93 -7.84
CA PHE A 265 16.46 2.32 -6.70
C PHE A 265 16.81 1.61 -5.38
N PHE A 266 16.80 0.26 -5.37
CA PHE A 266 17.06 -0.50 -4.14
C PHE A 266 18.44 -0.23 -3.54
N ARG A 267 19.46 -0.06 -4.39
CA ARG A 267 20.84 0.25 -3.95
C ARG A 267 20.94 1.68 -3.45
N GLU A 268 20.28 2.62 -4.11
CA GLU A 268 20.25 4.02 -3.70
C GLU A 268 19.50 4.22 -2.37
N ALA A 269 18.35 3.56 -2.20
CA ALA A 269 17.61 3.58 -0.94
C ALA A 269 18.47 3.03 0.22
N GLN A 270 19.17 1.91 -0.01
CA GLN A 270 20.09 1.34 0.98
C GLN A 270 21.27 2.28 1.30
N LYS A 271 21.77 3.04 0.32
CA LYS A 271 22.86 4.00 0.49
C LYS A 271 22.41 5.26 1.23
N LYS A 272 21.26 5.83 0.87
CA LYS A 272 20.77 7.13 1.35
C LYS A 272 20.11 7.04 2.72
N ILE A 273 19.13 6.16 2.89
CA ILE A 273 18.32 6.08 4.12
C ILE A 273 18.52 4.79 4.92
N ASN A 274 18.94 3.71 4.25
CA ASN A 274 19.25 2.41 4.88
C ASN A 274 18.10 1.87 5.77
N LYS A 275 16.86 1.93 5.27
CA LYS A 275 15.66 1.34 5.85
C LYS A 275 15.13 0.21 4.94
N PRO A 276 14.29 -0.71 5.44
CA PRO A 276 13.51 -1.59 4.56
C PRO A 276 12.67 -0.77 3.59
N VAL A 277 12.43 -1.34 2.43
CA VAL A 277 11.76 -0.69 1.31
C VAL A 277 10.53 -1.50 0.89
N LEU A 278 9.42 -0.79 0.71
CA LEU A 278 8.16 -1.31 0.20
C LEU A 278 7.81 -0.56 -1.07
N ILE A 279 7.64 -1.26 -2.19
CA ILE A 279 7.11 -0.60 -3.40
C ILE A 279 5.61 -0.42 -3.19
N THR A 280 5.19 0.82 -2.95
CA THR A 280 3.80 1.12 -2.58
C THR A 280 2.86 1.16 -3.77
N GLU A 281 3.40 1.42 -4.97
CA GLU A 281 2.74 1.29 -6.28
C GLU A 281 3.79 1.10 -7.37
N PHE A 282 3.45 0.29 -8.36
CA PHE A 282 4.17 0.11 -9.62
C PHE A 282 3.24 -0.59 -10.63
N GLY A 283 3.59 -0.56 -11.91
CA GLY A 283 2.86 -1.31 -12.93
C GLY A 283 2.90 -0.65 -14.30
N CYS A 284 1.91 -1.01 -15.12
CA CYS A 284 1.70 -0.48 -16.47
C CYS A 284 0.21 -0.51 -16.78
N ASP A 285 -0.30 0.53 -17.45
CA ASP A 285 -1.62 0.44 -18.05
C ASP A 285 -1.63 -0.55 -19.22
N ARG A 286 -2.83 -1.00 -19.58
CA ARG A 286 -3.05 -1.93 -20.70
C ARG A 286 -3.53 -1.25 -21.97
N TYR A 287 -3.34 0.06 -22.16
CA TYR A 287 -3.86 0.75 -23.34
C TYR A 287 -2.73 1.36 -24.15
N ASP A 288 -2.43 0.78 -25.32
CA ASP A 288 -1.45 1.33 -26.24
C ASP A 288 -2.04 2.58 -26.89
N ALA A 289 -1.58 3.75 -26.44
CA ALA A 289 -2.08 5.04 -26.90
C ALA A 289 -1.66 5.37 -28.36
N PHE A 290 -0.63 4.69 -28.89
CA PHE A 290 -0.18 4.89 -30.26
C PHE A 290 -0.99 4.03 -31.26
N LEU A 291 -1.32 2.80 -30.88
CA LEU A 291 -2.14 1.88 -31.67
C LEU A 291 -3.63 2.01 -31.38
N GLU A 292 -4.00 2.80 -30.37
CA GLU A 292 -5.37 3.05 -29.92
C GLU A 292 -6.13 1.75 -29.62
N LYS A 293 -5.50 0.85 -28.86
CA LYS A 293 -6.09 -0.45 -28.50
C LYS A 293 -5.55 -0.97 -27.17
N GLU A 294 -6.32 -1.87 -26.56
CA GLU A 294 -5.82 -2.63 -25.41
C GLU A 294 -4.64 -3.54 -25.79
N ASP A 295 -3.61 -3.55 -24.94
CA ASP A 295 -2.48 -4.47 -24.99
C ASP A 295 -2.29 -5.16 -23.62
N HIS A 296 -2.85 -6.36 -23.50
CA HIS A 296 -2.74 -7.16 -22.28
C HIS A 296 -1.32 -7.74 -22.10
N ALA A 297 -0.58 -7.92 -23.19
CA ALA A 297 0.73 -8.55 -23.17
C ALA A 297 1.78 -7.59 -22.60
N ILE A 298 1.70 -6.30 -22.96
CA ILE A 298 2.65 -5.29 -22.46
C ILE A 298 2.49 -5.07 -20.95
N GLN A 299 1.25 -4.96 -20.45
CA GLN A 299 0.99 -4.86 -19.02
C GLN A 299 1.58 -6.07 -18.27
N ALA A 300 1.34 -7.28 -18.79
CA ALA A 300 1.86 -8.50 -18.19
C ALA A 300 3.39 -8.57 -18.19
N GLU A 301 4.03 -8.11 -19.27
CA GLU A 301 5.49 -8.08 -19.40
C GLU A 301 6.14 -7.12 -18.39
N PHE A 302 5.60 -5.91 -18.22
CA PHE A 302 6.11 -4.92 -17.26
C PHE A 302 5.98 -5.42 -15.83
N ILE A 303 4.77 -5.85 -15.45
CA ILE A 303 4.51 -6.34 -14.09
C ILE A 303 5.38 -7.56 -13.78
N GLU A 304 5.60 -8.48 -14.73
CA GLU A 304 6.52 -9.60 -14.52
C GLU A 304 7.95 -9.13 -14.23
N ALA A 305 8.48 -8.22 -15.05
CA ALA A 305 9.84 -7.71 -14.89
C ALA A 305 10.03 -7.01 -13.53
N GLU A 306 9.07 -6.17 -13.14
CA GLU A 306 9.08 -5.43 -11.89
C GLU A 306 8.96 -6.37 -10.67
N VAL A 307 8.02 -7.33 -10.68
CA VAL A 307 7.89 -8.31 -9.59
C VAL A 307 9.19 -9.13 -9.43
N ARG A 308 9.83 -9.53 -10.53
CA ARG A 308 11.12 -10.24 -10.47
C ARG A 308 12.23 -9.38 -9.88
N GLU A 309 12.24 -8.07 -10.12
CA GLU A 309 13.19 -7.17 -9.46
C GLU A 309 12.91 -7.01 -7.96
N VAL A 310 11.64 -6.97 -7.54
CA VAL A 310 11.26 -7.01 -6.12
C VAL A 310 11.80 -8.29 -5.48
N GLU A 311 11.53 -9.46 -6.07
CA GLU A 311 12.02 -10.77 -5.61
C GLU A 311 13.55 -10.86 -5.57
N LYS A 312 14.23 -10.27 -6.55
CA LYS A 312 15.69 -10.19 -6.54
C LYS A 312 16.21 -9.39 -5.34
N ASN A 313 15.48 -8.36 -4.89
CA ASN A 313 15.92 -7.45 -3.84
C ASN A 313 15.37 -7.76 -2.45
N ILE A 314 14.58 -8.83 -2.26
CA ILE A 314 14.21 -9.31 -0.91
C ILE A 314 15.43 -9.87 -0.17
N PHE A 315 15.30 -10.06 1.16
CA PHE A 315 16.37 -10.58 2.02
C PHE A 315 17.07 -11.84 1.48
N SER A 316 16.35 -12.80 0.91
CA SER A 316 16.91 -14.04 0.37
C SER A 316 17.34 -13.95 -1.10
N GLY A 317 17.11 -12.82 -1.76
CA GLY A 317 17.45 -12.60 -3.16
C GLY A 317 18.92 -12.18 -3.36
N THR A 318 19.32 -12.05 -4.62
CA THR A 318 20.71 -11.72 -5.00
C THR A 318 21.02 -10.22 -5.04
N GLY A 319 20.01 -9.36 -4.85
CA GLY A 319 20.11 -7.90 -4.85
C GLY A 319 20.42 -7.30 -3.48
N ALA A 320 19.98 -6.05 -3.28
CA ALA A 320 20.30 -5.24 -2.09
C ALA A 320 19.81 -5.87 -0.78
N GLY A 321 18.73 -6.65 -0.84
CA GLY A 321 18.18 -7.35 0.34
C GLY A 321 17.32 -6.49 1.24
N ASN A 322 16.91 -5.31 0.77
CA ASN A 322 16.12 -4.35 1.54
C ASN A 322 14.65 -4.30 1.13
N SER A 323 14.21 -5.02 0.09
CA SER A 323 12.79 -5.10 -0.26
C SER A 323 12.02 -6.00 0.70
N ILE A 324 10.86 -5.54 1.16
CA ILE A 324 9.91 -6.35 1.93
C ILE A 324 8.66 -6.75 1.12
N GLY A 325 8.63 -6.41 -0.16
CA GLY A 325 7.55 -6.72 -1.09
C GLY A 325 7.01 -5.49 -1.82
N CYS A 326 5.83 -5.62 -2.41
CA CYS A 326 5.27 -4.62 -3.30
C CYS A 326 3.73 -4.65 -3.38
N PHE A 327 3.14 -3.58 -3.92
CA PHE A 327 1.75 -3.50 -4.33
C PHE A 327 1.65 -3.16 -5.82
N VAL A 328 1.03 -4.04 -6.61
CA VAL A 328 0.71 -3.75 -8.01
C VAL A 328 -0.41 -2.72 -8.05
N PHE A 329 -0.22 -1.66 -8.83
CA PHE A 329 -1.25 -0.68 -9.17
C PHE A 329 -1.86 -1.09 -10.52
N GLU A 330 -3.10 -1.58 -10.57
CA GLU A 330 -4.01 -1.80 -9.44
C GLU A 330 -4.95 -3.00 -9.63
N TRP A 331 -5.89 -3.22 -8.70
CA TRP A 331 -6.75 -4.41 -8.76
C TRP A 331 -7.75 -4.38 -9.93
N THR A 332 -8.51 -3.30 -10.09
CA THR A 332 -9.56 -3.14 -11.12
C THR A 332 -9.37 -1.85 -11.89
N ASP A 333 -9.87 -1.80 -13.11
CA ASP A 333 -9.96 -0.53 -13.84
C ASP A 333 -10.80 0.50 -13.09
N GLU A 334 -10.41 1.76 -13.21
CA GLU A 334 -11.06 2.90 -12.57
C GLU A 334 -11.51 3.90 -13.65
N TRP A 335 -12.75 3.74 -14.14
CA TRP A 335 -13.34 4.45 -15.31
C TRP A 335 -13.67 5.94 -15.06
N TRP A 336 -13.11 6.50 -14.00
CA TRP A 336 -13.41 7.86 -13.55
C TRP A 336 -12.19 8.77 -13.58
N LYS A 337 -11.00 8.24 -13.88
CA LYS A 337 -9.75 8.97 -13.68
C LYS A 337 -9.48 10.04 -14.72
N LEU A 338 -9.97 9.90 -15.95
CA LEU A 338 -9.74 10.96 -16.93
C LEU A 338 -10.43 12.26 -16.50
N GLU A 339 -11.68 12.16 -16.03
CA GLU A 339 -12.52 13.30 -15.68
C GLU A 339 -13.28 13.02 -14.37
N GLU A 340 -12.55 13.08 -13.26
CA GLU A 340 -13.04 12.73 -11.93
C GLU A 340 -14.26 13.55 -11.47
N ASN A 341 -14.45 14.76 -12.04
CA ASN A 341 -15.49 15.70 -11.69
C ASN A 341 -16.72 15.64 -12.63
N ASP A 342 -16.69 14.82 -13.68
CA ASP A 342 -17.81 14.67 -14.61
C ASP A 342 -18.50 13.30 -14.47
N ALA A 343 -19.61 13.29 -13.74
CA ALA A 343 -20.41 12.09 -13.51
C ALA A 343 -20.96 11.43 -14.80
N ALA A 344 -21.08 12.18 -15.90
CA ALA A 344 -21.50 11.60 -17.18
C ALA A 344 -20.43 10.68 -17.79
N ARG A 345 -19.17 10.85 -17.37
CA ARG A 345 -18.01 10.11 -17.91
C ARG A 345 -17.66 8.87 -17.13
N TRP A 346 -18.01 8.76 -15.85
CA TRP A 346 -17.65 7.60 -15.01
C TRP A 346 -18.19 6.24 -15.51
N GLY A 347 -19.13 6.25 -16.48
CA GLY A 347 -19.66 5.07 -17.14
C GLY A 347 -19.03 4.75 -18.50
N ILE A 348 -18.03 5.52 -18.93
CA ILE A 348 -17.30 5.42 -20.18
C ILE A 348 -15.88 4.99 -19.82
N HIS A 349 -15.36 3.94 -20.46
CA HIS A 349 -13.96 3.58 -20.29
C HIS A 349 -13.14 4.39 -21.28
N ASP A 350 -12.48 5.42 -20.79
CA ASP A 350 -11.86 6.44 -21.60
C ASP A 350 -10.54 5.97 -22.23
N THR A 351 -10.35 6.27 -23.51
CA THR A 351 -9.17 5.85 -24.28
C THR A 351 -8.11 6.94 -24.42
N VAL A 352 -8.29 8.06 -23.74
CA VAL A 352 -7.42 9.23 -23.84
C VAL A 352 -6.26 9.09 -22.85
N ALA A 353 -5.03 9.12 -23.36
CA ALA A 353 -3.85 9.27 -22.53
C ALA A 353 -3.71 10.73 -22.06
N SER A 354 -3.63 10.94 -20.75
CA SER A 354 -3.68 12.28 -20.13
C SER A 354 -2.31 12.87 -19.82
N TRP A 355 -1.27 12.03 -19.72
CA TRP A 355 0.10 12.47 -19.47
C TRP A 355 1.14 11.57 -20.16
N SER A 356 2.41 12.01 -20.13
CA SER A 356 3.53 11.38 -20.85
C SER A 356 4.51 10.76 -19.88
N ASN A 357 4.94 9.53 -20.17
CA ASN A 357 6.07 8.89 -19.48
C ASN A 357 6.92 8.06 -20.45
N GLY A 358 8.11 8.58 -20.76
CA GLY A 358 9.05 7.94 -21.70
C GLY A 358 9.61 6.59 -21.24
N ALA A 359 9.40 6.18 -19.99
CA ALA A 359 9.74 4.84 -19.53
C ALA A 359 8.82 3.76 -20.14
N TYR A 360 7.62 4.15 -20.57
CA TYR A 360 6.64 3.31 -21.26
C TYR A 360 6.86 3.48 -22.78
N TYR A 361 8.02 3.00 -23.24
CA TYR A 361 8.55 3.32 -24.56
C TYR A 361 7.79 2.69 -25.74
N PHE A 362 6.88 1.74 -25.48
CA PHE A 362 6.21 0.97 -26.52
C PHE A 362 5.20 1.82 -27.31
N ASP A 363 4.60 2.81 -26.67
CA ASP A 363 3.55 3.67 -27.22
C ASP A 363 3.83 5.18 -27.06
N ILE A 364 5.03 5.57 -26.57
CA ILE A 364 5.44 6.98 -26.43
C ILE A 364 5.35 7.82 -27.72
N LYS A 365 5.19 7.16 -28.88
CA LYS A 365 4.96 7.81 -30.19
C LYS A 365 3.52 8.26 -30.40
N ALA A 366 2.63 8.05 -29.44
CA ALA A 366 1.28 8.58 -29.43
C ALA A 366 1.28 10.11 -29.63
N PRO A 367 0.18 10.71 -30.11
CA PRO A 367 0.09 12.14 -30.33
C PRO A 367 0.54 12.95 -29.09
N GLN A 368 1.40 13.95 -29.30
CA GLN A 368 1.97 14.79 -28.23
C GLN A 368 2.82 14.03 -27.19
N ASN A 369 3.20 12.78 -27.49
CA ASN A 369 3.85 11.84 -26.58
C ASN A 369 3.02 11.51 -25.33
N LEU A 370 1.70 11.74 -25.34
CA LEU A 370 0.82 11.38 -24.23
C LEU A 370 0.49 9.89 -24.34
N ASN A 371 0.98 9.10 -23.40
CA ASN A 371 0.95 7.64 -23.51
C ASN A 371 0.58 6.91 -22.21
N ILE A 372 0.20 7.65 -21.16
CA ILE A 372 -0.33 7.04 -19.95
C ILE A 372 -1.83 7.23 -19.88
N ASN A 373 -2.55 6.11 -19.75
CA ASN A 373 -3.99 6.12 -19.55
C ASN A 373 -4.37 5.48 -18.20
N GLU A 374 -4.80 6.32 -17.26
CA GLU A 374 -5.00 5.91 -15.87
C GLU A 374 -6.19 4.96 -15.64
N GLU A 375 -7.13 4.87 -16.59
CA GLU A 375 -8.31 4.01 -16.43
C GLU A 375 -8.02 2.53 -16.73
N TRP A 376 -6.84 2.21 -17.26
CA TRP A 376 -6.49 0.88 -17.78
C TRP A 376 -5.39 0.17 -16.95
N TRP A 377 -5.15 0.61 -15.72
CA TRP A 377 -4.12 0.03 -14.85
C TRP A 377 -4.54 -1.25 -14.12
N GLY A 378 -5.83 -1.55 -14.03
CA GLY A 378 -6.32 -2.70 -13.28
C GLY A 378 -5.72 -4.01 -13.78
N ILE A 379 -5.53 -5.04 -12.95
CA ILE A 379 -5.22 -6.40 -13.45
C ILE A 379 -6.50 -7.22 -13.69
N CYS A 380 -7.65 -6.64 -13.36
CA CYS A 380 -8.98 -7.12 -13.71
C CYS A 380 -9.75 -6.02 -14.43
N ALA A 381 -10.15 -6.28 -15.67
CA ALA A 381 -11.09 -5.41 -16.37
C ALA A 381 -12.48 -5.54 -15.76
N LEU A 382 -13.33 -4.53 -15.99
CA LEU A 382 -14.71 -4.52 -15.50
C LEU A 382 -15.69 -4.77 -16.64
N LYS A 383 -16.68 -5.64 -16.38
CA LYS A 383 -17.84 -5.81 -17.27
C LYS A 383 -19.13 -5.58 -16.48
N LYS A 384 -19.91 -4.61 -16.94
CA LYS A 384 -21.13 -4.18 -16.26
C LYS A 384 -22.13 -5.32 -16.09
N ARG A 385 -22.67 -5.48 -14.88
CA ARG A 385 -23.76 -6.43 -14.58
C ARG A 385 -24.96 -5.71 -13.97
N SER A 386 -26.13 -5.82 -14.62
CA SER A 386 -27.35 -5.16 -14.13
C SER A 386 -27.75 -5.68 -12.75
N GLY A 387 -27.93 -4.75 -11.80
CA GLY A 387 -28.37 -5.04 -10.43
C GLY A 387 -27.39 -5.87 -9.59
N LYS A 388 -26.15 -6.05 -10.06
CA LYS A 388 -25.12 -6.85 -9.38
C LYS A 388 -23.81 -6.07 -9.29
N LEU A 389 -22.83 -6.66 -8.62
CA LEU A 389 -21.47 -6.19 -8.70
C LEU A 389 -20.93 -6.41 -10.12
N ASP A 390 -20.16 -5.46 -10.64
CA ASP A 390 -19.51 -5.60 -11.95
C ASP A 390 -18.58 -6.82 -11.95
N GLU A 391 -18.57 -7.51 -13.07
CA GLU A 391 -17.73 -8.68 -13.26
C GLU A 391 -16.26 -8.29 -13.35
N ARG A 392 -15.42 -8.97 -12.58
CA ARG A 392 -13.97 -8.90 -12.71
C ARG A 392 -13.60 -9.85 -13.84
N VAL A 393 -12.98 -9.32 -14.88
CA VAL A 393 -12.46 -10.09 -16.02
C VAL A 393 -10.94 -10.09 -15.89
N PRO A 394 -10.32 -11.17 -15.35
CA PRO A 394 -8.88 -11.23 -15.18
C PRO A 394 -8.11 -11.04 -16.48
N THR A 395 -7.11 -10.18 -16.49
CA THR A 395 -6.26 -9.92 -17.66
C THR A 395 -5.09 -10.89 -17.74
N GLN A 396 -4.28 -10.79 -18.80
CA GLN A 396 -3.05 -11.57 -18.88
C GLN A 396 -2.10 -11.31 -17.70
N ALA A 397 -2.05 -10.09 -17.16
CA ALA A 397 -1.24 -9.74 -16.00
C ALA A 397 -1.66 -10.51 -14.74
N TYR A 398 -2.96 -10.69 -14.51
CA TYR A 398 -3.48 -11.53 -13.42
C TYR A 398 -2.93 -12.97 -13.52
N PHE A 399 -2.98 -13.58 -14.70
CA PHE A 399 -2.48 -14.94 -14.90
C PHE A 399 -0.96 -15.04 -14.83
N THR A 400 -0.24 -13.98 -15.18
CA THR A 400 1.21 -13.88 -14.99
C THR A 400 1.55 -13.84 -13.51
N LEU A 401 0.88 -13.00 -12.71
CA LEU A 401 1.06 -12.96 -11.26
C LEU A 401 0.75 -14.30 -10.59
N LYS A 402 -0.29 -15.00 -11.06
CA LYS A 402 -0.62 -16.36 -10.60
C LYS A 402 0.56 -17.31 -10.69
N LYS A 403 1.35 -17.23 -11.78
CA LYS A 403 2.54 -18.08 -11.98
C LYS A 403 3.73 -17.66 -11.11
N LEU A 404 3.84 -16.38 -10.77
CA LEU A 404 4.95 -15.83 -9.98
C LEU A 404 4.75 -16.05 -8.47
N TRP A 405 3.50 -15.96 -8.01
CA TRP A 405 3.20 -15.90 -6.58
C TRP A 405 2.68 -17.19 -5.96
N LYS A 406 2.29 -18.19 -6.76
CA LYS A 406 1.97 -19.56 -6.34
C LYS A 406 3.16 -20.47 -6.56
#